data_AF-A0A067LYJ0-F1
#
_entry.id   AF-A0A067LYJ0-F1
#
_cell.length_a   1.000
_cell.length_b   1.000
_cell.length_c   1.000
_cell.angle_alpha   90.00
_cell.angle_beta   90.00
_cell.angle_gamma   90.00
#
_symmetry.space_group_name_H-M   'P 1'
#
loop_
_entity.id
_entity.type
_entity.pdbx_description
1 polymer ?
#
loop_
_entity_poly.entity_id
_entity_poly.type
_entity_poly.pdbx_seq_one_letter_code
_entity_poly.pdbx_strand_id
1 'polypeptide(L)' 'KAHHCPICAKAFTRPSSLNTHMTVHTGAKPYICEVPSCGRKFSVHSNMRRH' A
#
# COMPACT_ATOMS: atom_id res chain seq x y z
N LYS A 1 2.13 -19.38 -7.73
CA LYS A 1 3.48 -19.05 -7.19
C LYS A 1 3.30 -17.95 -6.15
N ALA A 2 3.86 -18.09 -4.94
CA ALA A 2 3.77 -17.05 -3.93
C ALA A 2 4.70 -15.87 -4.26
N HIS A 3 4.30 -14.66 -3.85
CA HIS A 3 5.08 -13.44 -3.96
C HIS A 3 5.70 -13.12 -2.61
N HIS A 4 7.02 -13.25 -2.49
CA HIS A 4 7.72 -13.05 -1.22
C HIS A 4 8.22 -11.62 -1.09
N CYS A 5 8.08 -11.04 0.10
CA CYS A 5 8.72 -9.79 0.44
C CYS A 5 10.24 -9.99 0.54
N PRO A 6 11.06 -9.20 -0.18
CA PRO A 6 12.51 -9.34 -0.14
C PRO A 6 13.13 -8.87 1.19
N ILE A 7 12.38 -8.15 2.03
CA ILE A 7 12.88 -7.57 3.29
C ILE A 7 12.54 -8.45 4.49
N CYS A 8 11.32 -8.98 4.58
CA CYS A 8 10.86 -9.76 5.73
C CYS A 8 10.39 -11.19 5.38
N ALA A 9 10.64 -11.65 4.15
CA ALA A 9 10.27 -12.98 3.64
C ALA A 9 8.77 -13.33 3.66
N LYS A 10 7.89 -12.41 4.10
CA LYS A 10 6.45 -12.61 4.15
C LYS A 10 5.88 -12.93 2.77
N ALA A 11 5.07 -13.97 2.69
CA ALA A 11 4.48 -14.44 1.44
C ALA A 11 3.09 -13.83 1.20
N PHE A 12 2.80 -13.51 -0.06
CA PHE A 12 1.53 -12.99 -0.53
C PHE A 12 1.02 -13.83 -1.70
N THR A 13 -0.30 -14.00 -1.77
CA THR A 13 -0.98 -14.73 -2.86
C THR A 13 -1.10 -13.91 -4.14
N ARG A 14 -1.07 -12.57 -4.02
CA ARG A 14 -1.22 -11.63 -5.14
C ARG A 14 -0.05 -10.65 -5.19
N PRO A 15 0.43 -10.28 -6.39
CA PRO A 15 1.52 -9.32 -6.54
C PRO A 15 1.11 -7.92 -6.09
N SER A 16 -0.15 -7.53 -6.28
CA SER A 16 -0.69 -6.25 -5.80
C SER A 16 -0.65 -6.14 -4.26
N SER A 17 -0.88 -7.25 -3.55
CA SER A 17 -0.75 -7.31 -2.09
C SER A 17 0.70 -7.16 -1.65
N LEU A 18 1.65 -7.78 -2.34
CA LEU A 18 3.08 -7.57 -2.09
C LEU A 18 3.48 -6.10 -2.35
N ASN A 19 3.08 -5.53 -3.49
CA ASN A 19 3.39 -4.13 -3.83
C ASN A 19 2.84 -3.15 -2.77
N THR A 20 1.60 -3.38 -2.33
CA THR A 20 0.99 -2.61 -1.24
C THR A 20 1.77 -2.80 0.05
N HIS A 21 2.17 -4.03 0.38
CA HIS A 21 2.97 -4.31 1.57
C HIS A 21 4.32 -3.60 1.58
N MET A 22 4.97 -3.41 0.43
CA MET A 22 6.26 -2.71 0.35
C MET A 22 6.20 -1.28 0.93
N THR A 23 5.03 -0.64 0.91
CA THR A 23 4.83 0.67 1.55
C THR A 23 5.11 0.68 3.06
N VAL A 24 5.00 -0.47 3.75
CA VAL A 24 5.35 -0.60 5.17
C VAL A 24 6.85 -0.46 5.38
N HIS A 25 7.66 -0.91 4.43
CA HIS A 25 9.11 -0.82 4.50
C HIS A 25 9.63 0.52 3.98
N THR A 26 9.04 1.05 2.91
CA THR A 26 9.48 2.33 2.32
C THR A 26 8.85 3.56 2.97
N GLY A 27 7.79 3.39 3.77
CA GLY A 27 6.98 4.48 4.29
C GLY A 27 6.15 5.22 3.24
N ALA A 28 6.15 4.74 1.98
CA ALA A 28 5.48 5.42 0.88
C ALA A 28 3.96 5.46 1.08
N LYS A 29 3.34 6.60 0.80
CA LYS A 29 1.88 6.77 0.80
C LYS A 29 1.44 7.41 -0.51
N PRO A 30 1.37 6.63 -1.61
CA PRO A 30 1.16 7.16 -2.95
C PRO A 30 -0.28 7.64 -3.19
N TYR A 31 -1.23 7.22 -2.36
CA TYR A 31 -2.64 7.57 -2.53
C TYR A 31 -2.97 8.80 -1.70
N ILE A 32 -3.37 9.88 -2.36
CA ILE A 32 -3.78 11.13 -1.70
C ILE A 32 -5.29 11.23 -1.84
N CYS A 33 -5.98 11.65 -0.78
CA CYS A 33 -7.40 11.93 -0.83
C CYS A 33 -7.69 12.96 -1.94
N GLU A 34 -8.65 12.63 -2.80
CA GLU A 34 -9.04 13.46 -3.94
C GLU A 34 -9.74 14.76 -3.49
N VAL A 35 -10.20 14.84 -2.24
CA VAL A 35 -10.78 16.04 -1.65
C VAL A 35 -9.66 17.09 -1.41
N PRO A 36 -9.69 18.25 -2.09
CA PRO A 36 -8.59 19.22 -2.06
C PRO A 36 -8.25 19.76 -0.67
N SER A 37 -9.26 19.88 0.21
CA SER A 37 -9.09 20.36 1.59
C SER A 37 -8.61 19.28 2.56
N CYS A 38 -8.59 18.00 2.17
CA CYS A 38 -8.27 16.89 3.06
C CYS A 38 -6.76 16.61 3.13
N GLY A 39 -6.10 16.48 1.97
CA GLY A 39 -4.65 16.24 1.87
C GLY A 39 -4.14 14.93 2.52
N ARG A 40 -5.02 14.07 3.04
CA ARG A 40 -4.63 12.82 3.73
C ARG A 40 -3.99 11.84 2.75
N LYS A 41 -2.92 11.19 3.20
CA LYS A 41 -2.16 10.21 2.41
C LYS A 41 -2.34 8.79 2.96
N PHE A 42 -2.44 7.82 2.07
CA PHE A 42 -2.70 6.41 2.36
C PHE A 42 -1.71 5.51 1.61
N SER A 43 -1.39 4.38 2.23
CA SER A 43 -0.59 3.30 1.63
C SER A 43 -1.41 2.39 0.71
N VAL A 44 -2.73 2.37 0.85
CA VAL A 44 -3.64 1.50 0.10
C VAL A 44 -4.78 2.31 -0.51
N HIS A 45 -5.04 2.12 -1.79
CA HIS A 45 -6.09 2.82 -2.53
C HIS A 45 -7.50 2.59 -1.94
N SER A 46 -7.82 1.36 -1.55
CA SER A 46 -9.12 1.05 -0.94
C SER A 46 -9.33 1.75 0.40
N ASN A 47 -8.25 1.96 1.18
CA ASN A 47 -8.32 2.72 2.42
C ASN A 47 -8.59 4.20 2.16
N MET A 48 -7.95 4.79 1.15
CA MET A 48 -8.22 6.17 0.73
C MET A 48 -9.67 6.34 0.29
N ARG A 49 -10.21 5.43 -0.54
CA ARG A 49 -11.60 5.52 -1.04
C ARG A 49 -12.67 5.45 0.05
N ARG A 50 -12.39 4.76 1.15
CA ARG A 50 -13.36 4.55 2.25
C ARG A 50 -13.29 5.64 3.32
N HIS A 51 -12.15 6.33 3.41
CA HIS A 51 -11.92 7.31 4.47
C HIS A 51 -12.84 8.52 4.33
#